data_AF-A0AA36GDY5-F1
#
_entry.id   AF-A0AA36GDY5-F1
#
_cell.length_a   1.000
_cell.length_b   1.000
_cell.length_c   1.000
_cell.angle_alpha   90.00
_cell.angle_beta   90.00
_cell.angle_gamma   90.00
#
_symmetry.space_group_name_H-M   'P 1'
#
loop_
_entity.id
_entity.type
_entity.pdbx_description
1 polymer ?
#
loop_
_entity_poly.entity_id
_entity_poly.type
_entity_poly.pdbx_seq_one_letter_code
_entity_poly.pdbx_strand_id
1 'polypeptide(L)'
;MKLNKLNVHLHRSNLPDLDPSTIEGLAPLAKNFVVPQVGQGLKRGIPFPIRDQLEFVNPTLRVDDGYVELAADFILNEAVLKKKMAAAFTNIKI
;
A
#
# COMPACT_ATOMS: atom_id res chain seq x y z
N MET A 1 12.06 0.47 -2.49
CA MET A 1 11.29 1.64 -2.94
C MET A 1 12.28 2.77 -3.21
N LYS A 2 12.34 3.29 -4.45
CA LYS A 2 13.30 4.34 -4.82
C LYS A 2 12.51 5.63 -5.06
N LEU A 3 12.56 6.55 -4.09
CA LEU A 3 11.86 7.83 -4.18
C LEU A 3 12.72 8.80 -5.02
N ASN A 4 12.34 9.00 -6.28
CA ASN A 4 13.14 9.78 -7.24
C ASN A 4 13.31 11.23 -6.78
N LYS A 5 12.22 11.95 -6.48
CA LYS A 5 12.27 13.33 -5.97
C LYS A 5 11.19 13.53 -4.91
N LEU A 6 11.54 14.21 -3.81
CA LEU A 6 10.58 14.68 -2.80
C LEU A 6 10.55 16.20 -2.94
N ASN A 7 9.47 16.74 -3.51
CA ASN A 7 9.26 18.18 -3.57
C ASN A 7 8.55 18.60 -2.29
N VAL A 8 9.22 19.41 -1.47
CA VAL A 8 8.66 19.97 -0.24
C VAL A 8 8.54 21.46 -0.46
N HIS A 9 7.36 22.02 -0.24
CA HIS A 9 7.15 23.47 -0.31
C HIS A 9 6.53 23.96 0.99
N LEU A 10 6.88 25.19 1.38
CA LEU A 10 6.28 25.82 2.54
C LEU A 10 4.82 26.20 2.23
N HIS A 11 3.85 25.53 2.86
CA HIS A 11 2.43 25.85 2.67
C HIS A 11 1.98 27.01 3.58
N ARG A 12 2.41 27.01 4.85
CA ARG A 12 2.13 28.09 5.81
C ARG A 12 3.19 28.07 6.90
N SER A 13 3.65 29.26 7.32
CA SER A 13 4.50 29.45 8.49
C SER A 13 3.87 30.50 9.40
N ASN A 14 4.02 30.32 10.72
CA ASN A 14 3.74 31.36 11.70
C ASN A 14 5.04 32.04 12.19
N LEU A 15 6.19 31.64 11.64
CA LEU A 15 7.46 32.27 11.87
C LEU A 15 7.61 33.43 10.88
N PRO A 16 7.71 34.68 11.36
CA PRO A 16 8.06 35.80 10.50
C PRO A 16 9.46 35.54 9.89
N ASP A 17 9.62 35.91 8.62
CA ASP A 17 10.89 35.87 7.87
C ASP A 17 11.46 34.49 7.50
N LEU A 18 10.64 33.43 7.53
CA LEU A 18 11.04 32.13 7.01
C LEU A 18 11.03 32.13 5.47
N ASP A 19 12.22 32.06 4.86
CA ASP A 19 12.35 31.90 3.40
C ASP A 19 11.91 30.49 2.96
N PRO A 20 10.90 30.36 2.07
CA PRO A 20 10.48 29.08 1.50
C PRO A 20 11.60 28.25 0.89
N SER A 21 12.62 28.88 0.31
CA SER A 21 13.76 28.19 -0.33
C SER A 21 14.58 27.37 0.68
N THR A 22 14.60 27.81 1.95
CA THR A 22 15.30 27.11 3.03
C THR A 22 14.61 25.79 3.37
N ILE A 23 13.28 25.73 3.26
CA ILE A 23 12.50 24.51 3.47
C ILE A 23 12.69 23.51 2.33
N GLU A 24 12.78 23.99 1.08
CA GLU A 24 13.13 23.16 -0.08
C GLU A 24 14.51 22.51 0.10
N GLY A 25 15.47 23.24 0.68
CA GLY A 25 16.80 22.73 1.03
C GLY A 25 16.80 21.60 2.07
N LEU A 26 15.74 21.49 2.89
CA LEU A 26 15.57 20.41 3.87
C LEU A 26 14.88 19.16 3.28
N ALA A 27 14.35 19.24 2.05
CA ALA A 27 13.69 18.12 1.38
C ALA A 27 14.55 16.83 1.31
N PRO A 28 15.88 16.87 1.09
CA PRO A 28 16.72 15.68 1.13
C PRO A 28 16.74 15.01 2.52
N LEU A 29 16.73 15.79 3.60
CA LEU A 29 16.71 15.27 4.97
C LEU A 29 15.35 14.68 5.34
N ALA A 30 14.26 15.28 4.85
CA ALA A 30 12.92 14.76 5.06
C ALA A 30 12.77 13.31 4.52
N LYS A 31 13.49 12.93 3.45
CA LYS A 31 13.51 11.54 2.96
C LYS A 31 13.95 10.55 4.04
N ASN A 32 14.89 10.91 4.92
CA ASN A 32 15.39 10.03 5.97
C ASN A 32 14.33 9.70 7.04
N PHE A 33 13.34 10.58 7.23
CA PHE A 33 12.26 10.38 8.19
C PHE A 33 11.00 9.79 7.54
N VAL A 34 10.64 10.27 6.35
CA VAL A 34 9.39 9.88 5.66
C VAL A 34 9.50 8.48 5.04
N VAL A 35 10.63 8.16 4.39
CA VAL A 35 10.77 6.88 3.68
C VAL A 35 10.65 5.66 4.60
N PRO A 36 11.27 5.63 5.81
CA PRO A 36 11.08 4.52 6.74
C PRO A 36 9.63 4.35 7.19
N GLN A 37 8.91 5.44 7.46
CA GLN A 37 7.52 5.39 7.93
C GLN A 37 6.58 4.87 6.83
N VAL A 38 6.69 5.39 5.61
CA VAL A 38 5.94 4.92 4.44
C VAL A 38 6.28 3.45 4.15
N GLY A 39 7.57 3.10 4.22
CA GLY A 39 8.03 1.73 4.03
C GLY A 39 7.46 0.74 5.06
N GLN A 40 7.35 1.14 6.34
CA GLN A 40 6.71 0.30 7.35
C GLN A 40 5.21 0.12 7.09
N GLY A 41 4.51 1.17 6.67
CA GLY A 41 3.10 1.08 6.28
C GLY A 41 2.88 0.14 5.11
N LEU A 42 3.69 0.27 4.06
CA LEU A 42 3.64 -0.62 2.89
C LEU A 42 3.99 -2.07 3.22
N LYS A 43 4.97 -2.30 4.13
CA LYS A 43 5.33 -3.65 4.60
C LYS A 43 4.20 -4.35 5.36
N ARG A 44 3.36 -3.60 6.09
CA ARG A 44 2.15 -4.18 6.73
C ARG A 44 1.15 -4.66 5.66
N GLY A 45 1.17 -4.04 4.49
CA GLY A 45 0.31 -4.37 3.35
C GLY A 45 -1.17 -4.14 3.66
N ILE A 46 -2.02 -4.41 2.67
CA ILE A 46 -3.48 -4.39 2.84
C ILE A 46 -3.97 -5.84 2.74
N PRO A 47 -4.80 -6.32 3.69
CA PRO A 47 -5.43 -7.62 3.59
C PRO A 47 -6.30 -7.74 2.36
N PHE A 48 -5.88 -8.60 1.43
CA PHE A 48 -6.74 -9.00 0.33
C PHE A 48 -7.88 -9.85 0.89
N PRO A 49 -9.14 -9.67 0.44
CA PRO A 49 -10.30 -10.33 1.04
C PRO A 49 -10.24 -11.87 1.04
N ILE A 50 -9.33 -12.46 0.26
CA ILE A 50 -9.27 -13.89 -0.05
C ILE A 50 -7.92 -14.53 0.35
N ARG A 51 -7.15 -13.88 1.24
CA ARG A 51 -5.77 -14.25 1.62
C ARG A 51 -5.53 -15.73 1.98
N ASP A 52 -6.48 -16.40 2.63
CA ASP A 52 -6.26 -17.80 3.07
C ASP A 52 -6.54 -18.84 1.98
N GLN A 53 -7.17 -18.43 0.88
CA GLN A 53 -7.69 -19.35 -0.15
C GLN A 53 -6.89 -19.22 -1.45
N LEU A 54 -6.15 -18.13 -1.62
CA LEU A 54 -5.42 -17.79 -2.83
C LEU A 54 -4.00 -17.37 -2.48
N GLU A 55 -3.04 -18.02 -3.12
CA GLU A 55 -1.65 -17.59 -3.13
C GLU A 55 -1.35 -16.96 -4.50
N PHE A 56 -0.89 -15.71 -4.50
CA PHE A 56 -0.54 -15.00 -5.74
C PHE A 56 0.84 -15.45 -6.25
N VAL A 57 0.91 -15.80 -7.52
CA VAL A 57 2.13 -16.17 -8.23
C VAL A 57 2.50 -15.03 -9.18
N ASN A 58 3.74 -14.55 -9.07
CA ASN A 58 4.28 -13.46 -9.88
C ASN A 58 3.38 -12.20 -10.00
N PRO A 59 2.92 -11.63 -8.87
CA PRO A 59 2.06 -10.45 -8.92
C PRO A 59 2.79 -9.23 -9.50
N THR A 60 2.13 -8.58 -10.45
CA THR A 60 2.55 -7.34 -11.08
C THR A 60 1.55 -6.24 -10.73
N LEU A 61 2.06 -5.06 -10.36
CA LEU A 61 1.25 -3.90 -10.04
C LEU A 61 1.39 -2.85 -11.14
N ARG A 62 0.26 -2.37 -11.67
CA ARG A 62 0.21 -1.19 -12.54
C ARG A 62 -0.62 -0.11 -11.85
N VAL A 63 -0.14 1.11 -11.93
CA VAL A 63 -0.80 2.27 -11.35
C VAL A 63 -1.32 3.10 -12.52
N ASP A 64 -2.64 3.22 -12.61
CA ASP A 64 -3.33 4.03 -13.60
C ASP A 64 -4.11 5.15 -12.89
N ASP A 65 -4.62 6.11 -13.65
CA ASP A 65 -5.38 7.21 -13.07
C ASP A 65 -6.70 6.73 -12.46
N GLY A 66 -6.77 6.79 -11.12
CA GLY A 66 -7.96 6.44 -10.35
C GLY A 66 -8.04 4.99 -9.86
N TYR A 67 -7.11 4.11 -10.26
CA TYR A 67 -7.08 2.72 -9.75
C TYR A 67 -5.67 2.10 -9.78
N VAL A 68 -5.51 1.00 -9.04
CA VAL A 68 -4.31 0.17 -9.05
C VAL A 68 -4.71 -1.21 -9.56
N GLU A 69 -4.09 -1.64 -10.66
CA GLU A 69 -4.26 -2.97 -11.23
C GLU A 69 -3.28 -3.95 -10.57
N LEU A 70 -3.81 -5.08 -10.11
CA LEU A 70 -3.02 -6.22 -9.64
C LEU A 70 -3.22 -7.37 -10.64
N ALA A 71 -2.23 -7.61 -11.48
CA ALA A 71 -2.20 -8.74 -12.41
C ALA A 71 -1.33 -9.85 -11.81
N ALA A 72 -1.91 -11.02 -11.52
CA ALA A 72 -1.20 -12.13 -10.91
C ALA A 72 -1.85 -13.45 -11.34
N ASP A 73 -1.03 -14.49 -11.51
CA ASP A 73 -1.53 -15.85 -11.47
C ASP A 73 -1.86 -16.22 -10.02
N PHE A 74 -2.67 -17.25 -9.79
CA PHE A 74 -3.00 -17.67 -8.44
C PHE A 74 -3.07 -19.19 -8.29
N ILE A 75 -2.68 -19.66 -7.12
CA ILE A 75 -2.87 -21.04 -6.67
C ILE A 75 -4.01 -21.05 -5.67
N LEU A 76 -5.01 -21.88 -5.94
CA LEU A 76 -6.18 -22.04 -5.08
C LEU A 76 -5.91 -23.12 -4.02
N ASN A 77 -6.16 -22.81 -2.75
CA ASN A 77 -6.18 -23.80 -1.69
C ASN A 77 -7.59 -24.44 -1.60
N GLU A 78 -7.79 -25.51 -2.36
CA GLU A 78 -9.08 -26.22 -2.42
C GLU A 78 -9.57 -26.70 -1.05
N ALA A 79 -8.68 -27.14 -0.16
CA ALA A 79 -9.08 -27.67 1.15
C ALA A 79 -9.71 -26.57 2.01
N VAL A 80 -9.11 -25.37 2.01
CA VAL A 80 -9.64 -24.20 2.72
C VAL A 80 -10.94 -23.73 2.09
N LEU A 81 -11.01 -23.71 0.76
CA LEU A 81 -12.22 -23.31 0.03
C LEU A 81 -13.40 -24.24 0.33
N LYS A 82 -13.19 -25.56 0.23
CA LYS A 82 -14.22 -26.58 0.54
C LYS A 82 -14.73 -26.45 1.96
N LYS A 83 -13.86 -26.18 2.93
CA LYS A 83 -14.25 -25.96 4.33
C LYS A 83 -15.10 -24.69 4.50
N LYS A 84 -14.72 -23.58 3.85
CA LYS A 84 -15.48 -22.32 3.90
C LYS A 84 -16.82 -22.43 3.18
N MET A 85 -16.88 -23.13 2.05
CA MET A 85 -18.13 -23.42 1.35
C MET A 85 -19.07 -24.25 2.24
N ALA A 86 -18.59 -25.35 2.82
CA ALA A 86 -19.39 -26.18 3.73
C ALA A 86 -19.96 -25.36 4.90
N ALA A 87 -19.16 -24.47 5.49
CA ALA A 87 -19.61 -23.56 6.57
C ALA A 87 -20.63 -22.52 6.09
N ALA A 88 -20.47 -21.96 4.90
CA ALA A 88 -21.41 -21.00 4.33
C ALA A 88 -22.77 -21.65 4.04
N PHE A 89 -22.78 -22.85 3.46
CA PHE A 89 -24.01 -23.58 3.14
C PHE A 89 -24.70 -24.22 4.36
N THR A 90 -24.01 -24.43 5.48
CA THR A 90 -24.67 -24.84 6.74
C THR A 90 -25.41 -23.69 7.41
N ASN A 91 -25.00 -22.44 7.17
CA ASN A 91 -25.68 -21.25 7.67
C ASN A 91 -26.86 -20.80 6.78
N ILE A 92 -26.98 -21.36 5.58
CA ILE A 92 -28.17 -21.23 4.74
C ILE A 92 -29.10 -22.41 5.08
N LYS A 93 -29.71 -22.37 6.26
CA LYS A 93 -30.89 -23.20 6.52
C LYS A 93 -32.09 -22.54 5.83
N ILE A 94 -32.55 -23.16 4.74
CA ILE A 94 -33.86 -22.94 4.15
C ILE A 94 -34.91 -23.53 5.09
#